data_AF-A0A2G8PB32-F1
#
_entry.id   AF-A0A2G8PB32-F1
#
_cell.length_a   1.000
_cell.length_b   1.000
_cell.length_c   1.000
_cell.angle_alpha   90.00
_cell.angle_beta   90.00
_cell.angle_gamma   90.00
#
_symmetry.space_group_name_H-M   'P 1'
#
loop_
_entity.id
_entity.type
_entity.pdbx_description
1 polymer ?
#
loop_
_entity_poly.entity_id
_entity_poly.type
_entity_poly.pdbx_seq_one_letter_code
_entity_poly.pdbx_strand_id
1 'polypeptide(L)'
;MRIAYQYRLRPTSSQVALMGEWLELLRKQYNYRLAERFRWWEQNRCGIHACSLTVCHLPELKEQPDLYSQQRDLPNTKALFPEYREIYSQVLQNCIRRVQRAFDRWIKGDSNGKRAGRPRFKGVGRYRSFTFPQMKQDCIRGKFIHLPKIGPVKLIQHRPLPDGFTIKTATVTRKVDGWYSLLRAQGVQ
;
A
#
# COMPACT_ATOMS: atom_id res chain seq x y z
N MET A 1 3.82 24.09 -5.82
CA MET A 1 3.70 23.13 -6.97
C MET A 1 3.99 21.70 -6.52
N ARG A 2 3.29 20.67 -7.04
CA ARG A 2 3.59 19.24 -6.79
C ARG A 2 4.09 18.60 -8.08
N ILE A 3 5.24 17.91 -8.01
CA ILE A 3 5.87 17.25 -9.16
C ILE A 3 6.15 15.78 -8.83
N ALA A 4 6.17 14.96 -9.88
CA ALA A 4 6.46 13.53 -9.75
C ALA A 4 7.50 13.11 -10.81
N TYR A 5 8.58 12.48 -10.36
CA TYR A 5 9.64 11.97 -11.22
C TYR A 5 9.81 10.48 -11.02
N GLN A 6 9.94 9.75 -12.12
CA GLN A 6 10.21 8.33 -12.11
C GLN A 6 11.66 8.07 -12.49
N TYR A 7 12.39 7.36 -11.63
CA TYR A 7 13.78 6.99 -11.85
C TYR A 7 13.95 5.47 -11.81
N ARG A 8 14.92 4.96 -12.59
CA ARG A 8 15.27 3.54 -12.56
C ARG A 8 16.17 3.25 -11.36
N LEU A 9 15.91 2.14 -10.67
CA LEU A 9 16.74 1.63 -9.59
C LEU A 9 17.63 0.48 -10.10
N ARG A 10 18.84 0.40 -9.56
CA ARG A 10 19.79 -0.71 -9.74
C ARG A 10 20.08 -1.35 -8.37
N PRO A 11 19.10 -2.09 -7.80
CA PRO A 11 19.31 -2.81 -6.55
C PRO A 11 20.31 -3.96 -6.71
N THR A 12 20.96 -4.34 -5.62
CA THR A 12 21.75 -5.58 -5.53
C THR A 12 20.82 -6.80 -5.53
N SER A 13 21.37 -8.00 -5.78
CA SER A 13 20.58 -9.24 -5.74
C SER A 13 19.89 -9.46 -4.39
N SER A 14 20.55 -9.15 -3.27
CA SER A 14 19.96 -9.21 -1.92
C SER A 14 18.80 -8.23 -1.75
N GLN A 15 18.95 -6.98 -2.23
CA GLN A 15 17.87 -5.99 -2.21
C GLN A 15 16.68 -6.41 -3.09
N VAL A 16 16.93 -7.03 -4.25
CA VAL A 16 15.86 -7.55 -5.11
C VAL A 16 15.07 -8.64 -4.40
N ALA A 17 15.76 -9.58 -3.75
CA ALA A 17 15.11 -10.64 -2.98
C ALA A 17 14.24 -10.05 -1.85
N LEU A 18 14.81 -9.15 -1.04
CA LEU A 18 14.11 -8.47 0.06
C LEU A 18 12.88 -7.70 -0.43
N MET A 19 13.01 -6.87 -1.47
CA MET A 19 11.89 -6.13 -2.03
C MET A 19 10.83 -7.04 -2.66
N GLY A 20 11.25 -8.18 -3.22
CA GLY A 20 10.37 -9.22 -3.74
C GLY A 20 9.53 -9.87 -2.63
N GLU A 21 10.17 -10.22 -1.53
CA GLU A 21 9.52 -10.76 -0.32
C GLU A 21 8.53 -9.75 0.26
N TRP A 22 8.93 -8.47 0.38
CA TRP A 22 8.04 -7.40 0.82
C TRP A 22 6.78 -7.31 -0.04
N LEU A 23 6.90 -7.37 -1.37
CA LEU A 23 5.74 -7.34 -2.26
C LEU A 23 4.79 -8.51 -2.00
N GLU A 24 5.33 -9.69 -1.70
CA GLU A 24 4.54 -10.90 -1.44
C GLU A 24 3.83 -10.84 -0.08
N LEU A 25 4.52 -10.40 0.97
CA LEU A 25 3.92 -10.18 2.29
C LEU A 25 2.84 -9.08 2.23
N LEU A 26 3.10 -7.98 1.51
CA LEU A 26 2.10 -6.93 1.31
C LEU A 26 0.89 -7.41 0.49
N ARG A 27 1.09 -8.33 -0.47
CA ARG A 27 -0.01 -8.97 -1.20
C ARG A 27 -0.91 -9.77 -0.26
N LYS A 28 -0.30 -10.60 0.61
CA LYS A 28 -1.01 -11.39 1.63
C LYS A 28 -1.78 -10.47 2.57
N GLN A 29 -1.13 -9.43 3.11
CA GLN A 29 -1.77 -8.43 3.97
C GLN A 29 -2.95 -7.74 3.29
N TYR A 30 -2.77 -7.28 2.04
CA TYR A 30 -3.84 -6.62 1.29
C TYR A 30 -5.06 -7.53 1.15
N ASN A 31 -4.84 -8.80 0.77
CA ASN A 31 -5.92 -9.76 0.59
C ASN A 31 -6.61 -10.10 1.90
N TYR A 32 -5.85 -10.31 2.98
CA TYR A 32 -6.38 -10.59 4.31
C TYR A 32 -7.28 -9.45 4.79
N ARG A 33 -6.79 -8.21 4.77
CA ARG A 33 -7.54 -7.02 5.20
C ARG A 33 -8.74 -6.71 4.31
N LEU A 34 -8.65 -7.03 3.01
CA LEU A 34 -9.79 -6.93 2.10
C LEU A 34 -10.85 -8.00 2.41
N ALA A 35 -10.43 -9.22 2.72
CA ALA A 35 -11.33 -10.32 3.09
C ALA A 35 -12.07 -10.03 4.41
N GLU A 36 -11.40 -9.46 5.42
CA GLU A 36 -12.06 -9.02 6.65
C GLU A 36 -13.22 -8.05 6.38
N ARG A 37 -12.99 -7.08 5.49
CA ARG A 37 -14.03 -6.11 5.09
C ARG A 37 -15.16 -6.76 4.30
N PHE A 38 -14.85 -7.71 3.42
CA PHE A 38 -15.89 -8.45 2.70
C PHE A 38 -16.72 -9.32 3.63
N ARG A 39 -16.11 -10.06 4.57
CA ARG A 39 -16.84 -10.86 5.56
C ARG A 39 -17.80 -10.00 6.36
N TRP A 40 -17.31 -8.88 6.91
CA TRP A 40 -18.16 -7.95 7.64
C TRP A 40 -19.29 -7.41 6.74
N TRP A 41 -18.98 -7.01 5.51
CA TRP A 41 -19.97 -6.48 4.56
C TRP A 41 -21.05 -7.50 4.20
N GLU A 42 -20.67 -8.76 3.96
CA GLU A 42 -21.59 -9.84 3.59
C GLU A 42 -22.47 -10.26 4.77
N GLN A 43 -21.93 -10.24 5.99
CA GLN A 43 -22.64 -10.60 7.22
C GLN A 43 -23.60 -9.51 7.73
N ASN A 44 -23.25 -8.23 7.55
CA ASN A 44 -24.02 -7.12 8.13
C ASN A 44 -24.97 -6.44 7.14
N ARG A 45 -25.00 -6.87 5.87
CA ARG A 45 -25.88 -6.30 4.87
C ARG A 45 -27.21 -7.07 4.83
N CYS A 46 -28.27 -6.44 5.32
CA CYS A 46 -29.64 -6.87 5.04
C CYS A 46 -30.20 -6.09 3.83
N GLY A 47 -31.07 -6.71 3.04
CA GLY A 47 -31.81 -6.00 2.01
C GLY A 47 -32.80 -5.05 2.67
N ILE A 48 -32.96 -3.82 2.15
CA ILE A 48 -33.92 -2.85 2.70
C ILE A 48 -35.36 -3.42 2.68
N HIS A 49 -35.65 -4.30 1.73
CA HIS A 49 -36.98 -4.85 1.48
C HIS A 49 -37.10 -6.36 1.72
N ALA A 50 -36.05 -7.02 2.22
CA ALA A 50 -36.09 -8.47 2.44
C ALA A 50 -35.05 -8.90 3.48
N CYS A 51 -35.51 -9.70 4.44
CA CYS A 51 -34.64 -10.51 5.29
C CYS A 51 -34.46 -11.89 4.63
N SER A 52 -33.23 -12.41 4.62
CA SER A 52 -32.96 -13.73 4.03
C SER A 52 -33.52 -14.84 4.92
N LEU A 53 -34.52 -15.58 4.44
CA LEU A 53 -35.15 -16.69 5.18
C LEU A 53 -34.23 -17.91 5.38
N THR A 54 -33.12 -17.99 4.63
CA THR A 54 -32.11 -19.07 4.73
C THR A 54 -30.88 -18.69 5.54
N VAL A 55 -30.72 -17.41 5.90
CA VAL A 55 -29.59 -16.91 6.69
C VAL A 55 -30.14 -16.19 7.91
N CYS A 56 -30.71 -16.98 8.83
CA CYS A 56 -31.26 -16.49 10.10
C CYS A 56 -30.24 -16.57 11.26
N HIS A 57 -28.95 -16.79 10.99
CA HIS A 57 -27.94 -16.63 12.02
C HIS A 57 -27.49 -15.17 12.03
N LEU A 58 -27.78 -14.46 13.12
CA LEU A 58 -27.16 -13.17 13.34
C LEU A 58 -25.65 -13.43 13.52
N PRO A 59 -24.78 -12.79 12.72
CA PRO A 59 -23.34 -12.90 12.92
C PRO A 59 -22.97 -12.34 14.29
N GLU A 60 -21.84 -12.79 14.84
CA GLU A 60 -21.28 -12.16 16.04
C GLU A 60 -21.15 -10.65 15.83
N LEU A 61 -21.67 -9.88 16.79
CA LEU A 61 -21.64 -8.43 16.72
C LEU A 61 -20.18 -7.97 16.71
N LYS A 62 -19.76 -7.37 15.60
CA LYS A 62 -18.40 -6.91 15.40
C LYS A 62 -18.39 -5.52 14.79
N GLU A 63 -17.53 -4.66 15.33
CA GLU A 63 -17.29 -3.33 14.77
C GLU A 63 -16.84 -3.40 13.30
N GLN A 64 -17.22 -2.40 12.53
CA GLN A 64 -16.83 -2.31 11.13
C GLN A 64 -15.30 -2.23 10.99
N PRO A 65 -14.65 -3.13 10.22
CA PRO A 65 -13.22 -3.05 9.98
C PRO A 65 -12.90 -1.85 9.08
N ASP A 66 -12.50 -0.75 9.72
CA ASP A 66 -12.12 0.50 9.10
C ASP A 66 -10.59 0.63 8.93
N LEU A 67 -10.11 1.80 8.52
CA LEU A 67 -8.68 2.05 8.37
C LEU A 67 -7.95 1.99 9.72
N TYR A 68 -8.55 2.54 10.77
CA TYR A 68 -7.89 2.74 12.06
C TYR A 68 -7.81 1.44 12.86
N SER A 69 -8.90 0.67 12.93
CA SER A 69 -8.94 -0.67 13.54
C SER A 69 -7.91 -1.61 12.92
N GLN A 70 -7.86 -1.70 11.58
CA GLN A 70 -6.91 -2.55 10.89
C GLN A 70 -5.46 -2.09 11.09
N GLN A 71 -5.20 -0.79 11.20
CA GLN A 71 -3.87 -0.27 11.53
C GLN A 71 -3.47 -0.54 12.98
N ARG A 72 -4.43 -0.47 13.91
CA ARG A 72 -4.24 -0.79 15.34
C ARG A 72 -3.90 -2.27 15.55
N ASP A 73 -4.34 -3.15 14.65
CA ASP A 73 -4.06 -4.60 14.68
C ASP A 73 -2.70 -4.99 14.03
N LEU A 74 -1.95 -4.04 13.48
CA LEU A 74 -0.61 -4.32 12.93
C LEU A 74 0.41 -4.86 13.96
N PRO A 75 0.45 -4.40 15.22
CA PRO A 75 1.31 -4.99 16.24
C PRO A 75 1.01 -6.47 16.48
N ASN A 76 -0.28 -6.84 16.52
CA ASN A 76 -0.71 -8.23 16.63
C ASN A 76 -0.27 -9.05 15.40
N THR A 77 -0.44 -8.49 14.18
CA THR A 77 0.08 -9.12 12.96
C THR A 77 1.59 -9.41 13.06
N LYS A 78 2.37 -8.50 13.64
CA LYS A 78 3.83 -8.66 13.85
C LYS A 78 4.20 -9.60 14.99
N ALA A 79 3.27 -9.87 15.90
CA ALA A 79 3.45 -10.87 16.96
C ALA A 79 3.25 -12.27 16.39
N LEU A 80 2.19 -12.46 15.60
CA LEU A 80 1.85 -13.73 14.95
C LEU A 80 2.77 -14.09 13.78
N PHE A 81 3.19 -13.08 13.01
CA PHE A 81 4.02 -13.23 11.80
C PHE A 81 5.27 -12.35 11.92
N PRO A 82 6.36 -12.85 12.52
CA PRO A 82 7.57 -12.08 12.77
C PRO A 82 8.19 -11.45 11.52
N GLU A 83 8.03 -12.05 10.34
CA GLU A 83 8.54 -11.54 9.06
C GLU A 83 8.00 -10.14 8.70
N TYR A 84 6.84 -9.75 9.25
CA TYR A 84 6.28 -8.41 9.07
C TYR A 84 7.04 -7.32 9.84
N ARG A 85 7.95 -7.68 10.76
CA ARG A 85 8.81 -6.73 11.49
C ARG A 85 9.90 -6.15 10.59
N GLU A 86 10.27 -6.87 9.52
CA GLU A 86 11.24 -6.41 8.53
C GLU A 86 10.67 -5.31 7.63
N ILE A 87 9.36 -5.33 7.40
CA ILE A 87 8.69 -4.30 6.61
C ILE A 87 8.60 -2.99 7.39
N TYR A 88 8.97 -1.89 6.74
CA TYR A 88 8.82 -0.57 7.33
C TYR A 88 7.36 -0.27 7.69
N SER A 89 7.13 0.23 8.92
CA SER A 89 5.79 0.39 9.50
C SER A 89 4.85 1.24 8.63
N GLN A 90 5.35 2.33 8.07
CA GLN A 90 4.54 3.20 7.22
C GLN A 90 4.15 2.53 5.89
N VAL A 91 4.94 1.57 5.39
CA VAL A 91 4.60 0.80 4.19
C VAL A 91 3.44 -0.15 4.48
N LEU A 92 3.44 -0.81 5.64
CA LEU A 92 2.31 -1.63 6.10
C LEU A 92 1.03 -0.81 6.28
N GLN A 93 1.13 0.35 6.92
CA GLN A 93 0.00 1.27 7.07
C GLN A 93 -0.51 1.76 5.70
N ASN A 94 0.38 2.00 4.74
CA ASN A 94 0.01 2.36 3.37
C ASN A 94 -0.76 1.22 2.67
N CYS A 95 -0.38 -0.04 2.91
CA CYS A 95 -1.09 -1.21 2.39
C CYS A 95 -2.56 -1.21 2.81
N ILE A 96 -2.84 -0.98 4.10
CA ILE A 96 -4.21 -0.90 4.62
C ILE A 96 -4.94 0.32 4.02
N ARG A 97 -4.26 1.45 3.87
CA ARG A 97 -4.82 2.62 3.17
C ARG A 97 -5.20 2.33 1.72
N ARG A 98 -4.47 1.45 1.03
CA ARG A 98 -4.84 0.99 -0.33
C ARG A 98 -6.10 0.12 -0.31
N VAL A 99 -6.31 -0.70 0.72
CA VAL A 99 -7.55 -1.46 0.93
C VAL A 99 -8.72 -0.51 1.13
N GLN A 100 -8.59 0.46 2.03
CA GLN A 100 -9.60 1.50 2.29
C GLN A 100 -10.01 2.20 0.98
N ARG A 101 -9.04 2.72 0.23
CA ARG A 101 -9.31 3.40 -1.05
C ARG A 101 -9.99 2.51 -2.08
N ALA A 102 -9.64 1.23 -2.14
CA ALA A 102 -10.27 0.30 -3.06
C ALA A 102 -11.74 0.05 -2.67
N PHE A 103 -12.01 -0.12 -1.38
CA PHE A 103 -13.35 -0.33 -0.84
C PHE A 103 -14.23 0.94 -0.99
N ASP A 104 -13.69 2.12 -0.67
CA ASP A 104 -14.40 3.40 -0.83
C ASP A 104 -14.79 3.66 -2.29
N ARG A 105 -13.90 3.39 -3.25
CA ARG A 105 -14.21 3.55 -4.68
C ARG A 105 -15.35 2.64 -5.15
N TRP A 106 -15.51 1.48 -4.51
CA TRP A 106 -16.60 0.56 -4.81
C TRP A 106 -17.91 0.99 -4.16
N ILE A 107 -17.86 1.37 -2.87
CA ILE A 107 -19.06 1.73 -2.11
C ILE A 107 -19.49 3.17 -2.37
N LYS A 108 -18.63 4.16 -2.21
CA LYS A 108 -18.99 5.58 -2.33
C LYS A 108 -18.94 6.07 -3.78
N GLY A 109 -18.04 5.51 -4.58
CA GLY A 109 -17.75 6.00 -5.93
C GLY A 109 -16.68 7.09 -5.95
N ASP A 110 -16.39 7.60 -7.14
CA ASP A 110 -15.46 8.72 -7.33
C ASP A 110 -16.14 10.08 -7.15
N SER A 111 -15.37 11.16 -7.28
CA SER A 111 -15.88 12.55 -7.19
C SER A 111 -16.89 12.90 -8.29
N ASN A 112 -16.99 12.08 -9.34
CA ASN A 112 -17.93 12.24 -10.44
C ASN A 112 -19.17 11.32 -10.28
N GLY A 113 -19.33 10.68 -9.12
CA GLY A 113 -20.42 9.74 -8.83
C GLY A 113 -20.29 8.37 -9.50
N LYS A 114 -19.20 8.09 -10.22
CA LYS A 114 -18.97 6.79 -10.87
C LYS A 114 -18.40 5.79 -9.87
N ARG A 115 -19.10 4.68 -9.69
CA ARG A 115 -18.65 3.59 -8.81
C ARG A 115 -17.68 2.67 -9.54
N ALA A 116 -16.54 2.38 -8.91
CA ALA A 116 -15.64 1.36 -9.40
C ALA A 116 -16.23 -0.04 -9.16
N GLY A 117 -15.82 -1.02 -9.96
CA GLY A 117 -16.19 -2.42 -9.74
C GLY A 117 -15.67 -2.96 -8.40
N ARG A 118 -16.28 -4.07 -7.95
CA ARG A 118 -15.90 -4.77 -6.72
C ARG A 118 -14.38 -5.02 -6.67
N PRO A 119 -13.67 -4.66 -5.58
CA PRO A 119 -12.24 -4.90 -5.47
C PRO A 119 -11.93 -6.40 -5.56
N ARG A 120 -10.89 -6.75 -6.32
CA ARG A 120 -10.44 -8.14 -6.46
C ARG A 120 -9.21 -8.42 -5.61
N PHE A 121 -9.13 -9.64 -5.09
CA PHE A 121 -7.90 -10.15 -4.49
C PHE A 121 -6.73 -10.10 -5.48
N LYS A 122 -5.55 -9.89 -4.94
CA LYS A 122 -4.30 -9.81 -5.69
C LYS A 122 -3.69 -11.21 -5.79
N GLY A 123 -3.71 -11.77 -6.99
CA GLY A 123 -2.94 -12.96 -7.33
C GLY A 123 -1.42 -12.71 -7.27
N VAL A 124 -0.65 -13.79 -7.29
CA VAL A 124 0.82 -13.74 -7.27
C VAL A 124 1.33 -12.84 -8.40
N GLY A 125 2.30 -11.97 -8.10
CA GLY A 125 2.86 -11.02 -9.06
C GLY A 125 1.95 -9.84 -9.48
N ARG A 126 0.73 -9.72 -8.96
CA ARG A 126 -0.19 -8.60 -9.23
C ARG A 126 0.00 -7.42 -8.27
N TYR A 127 0.57 -7.63 -7.09
CA TYR A 127 0.97 -6.56 -6.18
C TYR A 127 2.40 -6.12 -6.51
N ARG A 128 2.54 -5.01 -7.24
CA ARG A 128 3.81 -4.63 -7.89
C ARG A 128 4.48 -3.38 -7.32
N SER A 129 3.88 -2.73 -6.33
CA SER A 129 4.46 -1.51 -5.76
C SER A 129 4.22 -1.40 -4.28
N PHE A 130 5.10 -0.68 -3.61
CA PHE A 130 4.92 -0.24 -2.23
C PHE A 130 5.36 1.22 -2.10
N THR A 131 4.75 1.93 -1.17
CA THR A 131 4.92 3.38 -1.05
C THR A 131 5.39 3.72 0.36
N PHE A 132 6.48 4.47 0.44
CA PHE A 132 6.91 5.21 1.63
C PHE A 132 6.17 6.55 1.64
N PRO A 133 5.15 6.72 2.49
CA PRO A 133 4.33 7.93 2.51
C PRO A 133 5.15 9.18 2.86
N GLN A 134 6.14 8.99 3.74
CA GLN A 134 7.05 10.02 4.20
C GLN A 134 8.50 9.56 3.95
N MET A 135 9.28 10.44 3.35
CA MET A 135 10.73 10.27 3.15
C MET A 135 11.47 11.35 3.92
N LYS A 136 12.71 11.04 4.34
CA LYS A 136 13.64 12.06 4.84
C LYS A 136 14.07 12.97 3.69
N GLN A 137 14.37 14.23 3.98
CA GLN A 137 14.77 15.22 2.96
C GLN A 137 16.06 14.76 2.24
N ASP A 138 17.07 14.32 2.99
CA ASP A 138 18.35 13.81 2.46
C ASP A 138 18.30 12.33 2.03
N CYS A 139 17.15 11.89 1.51
CA CYS A 139 17.00 10.51 1.06
C CYS A 139 17.85 10.20 -0.18
N ILE A 140 18.25 11.21 -0.98
CA ILE A 140 19.15 11.02 -2.11
C ILE A 140 20.54 11.52 -1.72
N ARG A 141 21.54 10.63 -1.86
CA ARG A 141 22.95 10.95 -1.64
C ARG A 141 23.73 10.55 -2.87
N GLY A 142 24.14 11.53 -3.68
CA GLY A 142 24.77 11.32 -4.98
C GLY A 142 23.92 10.42 -5.89
N LYS A 143 24.45 9.26 -6.27
CA LYS A 143 23.78 8.28 -7.14
C LYS A 143 22.97 7.22 -6.39
N PHE A 144 22.68 7.41 -5.10
CA PHE A 144 21.96 6.46 -4.27
C PHE A 144 20.72 7.09 -3.62
N ILE A 145 19.68 6.28 -3.44
CA ILE A 145 18.51 6.60 -2.63
C ILE A 145 18.49 5.70 -1.40
N HIS A 146 18.38 6.30 -0.22
CA HIS A 146 18.24 5.59 1.04
C HIS A 146 16.77 5.30 1.30
N LEU A 147 16.41 4.01 1.23
CA LEU A 147 15.08 3.53 1.55
C LEU A 147 15.08 2.92 2.97
N PRO A 148 14.14 3.30 3.86
CA PRO A 148 14.05 2.72 5.19
C PRO A 148 13.99 1.19 5.16
N LYS A 149 14.74 0.51 6.05
CA LYS A 149 14.89 -0.96 6.15
C LYS A 149 15.50 -1.69 4.94
N ILE A 150 15.62 -1.05 3.77
CA ILE A 150 16.26 -1.63 2.56
C ILE A 150 17.71 -1.14 2.42
N GLY A 151 17.99 0.10 2.85
CA GLY A 151 19.32 0.72 2.76
C GLY A 151 19.53 1.53 1.46
N PRO A 152 20.80 1.83 1.10
CA PRO A 152 21.13 2.59 -0.09
C PRO A 152 20.94 1.76 -1.36
N VAL A 153 20.09 2.23 -2.27
CA VAL A 153 19.83 1.62 -3.57
C VAL A 153 20.32 2.56 -4.66
N LYS A 154 21.07 2.04 -5.65
CA LYS A 154 21.58 2.87 -6.75
C LYS A 154 20.42 3.42 -7.59
N LEU A 155 20.41 4.73 -7.78
CA LEU A 155 19.41 5.51 -8.48
C LEU A 155 20.01 6.05 -9.79
N ILE A 156 19.39 5.73 -10.93
CA ILE A 156 19.79 6.29 -12.23
C ILE A 156 19.01 7.59 -12.45
N GLN A 157 19.66 8.72 -12.16
CA GLN A 157 19.12 10.05 -12.40
C GLN A 157 19.45 10.48 -13.83
N HIS A 158 18.47 10.37 -14.73
CA HIS A 158 18.57 10.90 -16.09
C HIS A 158 18.14 12.38 -16.18
N ARG A 159 17.48 12.89 -15.13
CA ARG A 159 17.05 14.28 -15.01
C ARG A 159 17.29 14.78 -13.58
N PRO A 160 17.95 15.92 -13.38
CA PRO A 160 18.10 16.51 -12.05
C PRO A 160 16.73 16.87 -11.48
N LEU A 161 16.57 16.72 -10.17
CA LEU A 161 15.41 17.26 -9.48
C LEU A 161 15.53 18.80 -9.45
N PRO A 162 14.44 19.56 -9.65
CA PRO A 162 14.52 21.01 -9.60
C PRO A 162 14.90 21.48 -8.19
N ASP A 163 15.69 22.55 -8.12
CA ASP A 163 16.11 23.14 -6.84
C ASP A 163 14.91 23.70 -6.06
N GLY A 164 14.97 23.62 -4.73
CA GLY A 164 13.87 24.07 -3.85
C GLY A 164 12.71 23.09 -3.67
N PHE A 165 12.83 21.83 -4.15
CA PHE A 165 11.81 20.79 -3.97
C PHE A 165 12.18 19.77 -2.90
N THR A 166 11.28 19.58 -1.92
CA THR A 166 11.44 18.51 -0.92
C THR A 166 10.72 17.24 -1.37
N ILE A 167 11.43 16.11 -1.40
CA ILE A 167 10.83 14.80 -1.65
C ILE A 167 9.97 14.41 -0.45
N LYS A 168 8.67 14.21 -0.68
CA LYS A 168 7.72 13.81 0.37
C LYS A 168 7.46 12.31 0.38
N THR A 169 7.35 11.71 -0.79
CA THR A 169 6.89 10.32 -0.94
C THR A 169 7.73 9.60 -1.98
N ALA A 170 8.12 8.36 -1.68
CA ALA A 170 8.77 7.46 -2.64
C ALA A 170 7.90 6.22 -2.86
N THR A 171 7.59 5.89 -4.11
CA THR A 171 6.90 4.64 -4.46
C THR A 171 7.81 3.76 -5.29
N VAL A 172 8.19 2.63 -4.73
CA VAL A 172 8.98 1.61 -5.43
C VAL A 172 8.04 0.70 -6.19
N THR A 173 8.32 0.47 -7.47
CA THR A 173 7.50 -0.33 -8.38
C THR A 173 8.36 -1.32 -9.14
N ARG A 174 7.92 -2.57 -9.19
CA ARG A 174 8.49 -3.65 -10.01
C ARG A 174 7.78 -3.68 -11.37
N LYS A 175 8.50 -3.30 -12.42
CA LYS A 175 8.09 -3.50 -13.82
C LYS A 175 8.78 -4.75 -14.39
N VAL A 176 8.49 -5.08 -15.64
CA VAL A 176 9.05 -6.25 -16.33
C VAL A 176 10.56 -6.10 -16.54
N ASP A 177 11.00 -4.88 -16.83
CA ASP A 177 12.37 -4.47 -17.17
C ASP A 177 13.22 -4.06 -15.96
N GLY A 178 12.62 -4.03 -14.76
CA GLY A 178 13.32 -3.81 -13.50
C GLY A 178 12.55 -2.99 -12.48
N TRP A 179 13.31 -2.39 -11.56
CA TRP A 179 12.79 -1.63 -10.44
C TRP A 179 12.84 -0.13 -10.70
N TYR A 180 11.80 0.56 -10.24
CA TYR A 180 11.64 2.00 -10.41
C TYR A 180 11.22 2.66 -9.11
N SER A 181 11.69 3.88 -8.88
CA SER A 181 11.21 4.75 -7.82
C SER A 181 10.48 5.94 -8.42
N LEU A 182 9.20 6.10 -8.07
CA LEU A 182 8.44 7.32 -8.32
C LEU A 182 8.57 8.23 -7.10
N LEU A 183 9.33 9.31 -7.25
CA LEU A 183 9.53 10.33 -6.25
C LEU A 183 8.53 11.45 -6.46
N ARG A 184 7.75 11.76 -5.43
CA ARG A 184 6.87 12.92 -5.43
C ARG A 184 7.47 14.00 -4.56
N ALA A 185 7.70 15.15 -5.17
CA ALA A 185 8.25 16.32 -4.50
C ALA A 185 7.23 17.44 -4.48
N GLN A 186 7.34 18.29 -3.46
CA GLN A 186 6.53 19.48 -3.30
C GLN A 186 7.47 20.67 -3.14
N GLY A 187 7.24 21.72 -3.91
CA GLY A 187 8.01 22.96 -3.79
C GLY A 187 7.72 23.62 -2.45
N VAL A 188 8.77 24.11 -1.81
CA VAL A 188 8.65 25.02 -0.67
C VAL A 188 8.14 26.34 -1.25
N GLN A 189 6.99 26.83 -0.77
CA GLN A 189 6.54 28.19 -1.06
C GLN A 189 7.35 29.16 -0.22
#